data_AF-A0A8B8E827-F1
#
_entry.id   AF-A0A8B8E827-F1
#
_cell.length_a   1.000
_cell.length_b   1.000
_cell.length_c   1.000
_cell.angle_alpha   90.00
_cell.angle_beta   90.00
_cell.angle_gamma   90.00
#
_symmetry.space_group_name_H-M   'P 1'
#
loop_
_entity.id
_entity.type
_entity.pdbx_description
1 polymer ?
#
loop_
_entity_poly.entity_id
_entity_poly.type
_entity_poly.pdbx_seq_one_letter_code
_entity_poly.pdbx_strand_id
1 'polypeptide(L)'
;MEMTKKRDLESDITSKEIPEEDWKKYYYFSRFKMLLYENEAVNYETEIKDITGKVMKAMEVFSICIQHLKKILLSEMNKRFANEVSEKDVHYVLTVPGIWKDAARRFMRKAATQAGIAINGLTLALEPHAASFYCQNSYGAFQNVVEDGGKYIVADLGGGTVDITVQRQKLDGTLEEVVPVTGGPEGGTSVDRAFHTFLESVFGKHIIEAFKNSCRKTNEDGLTMGQAEGCRNKQTQSYT
;
A
#
# COMPACT_ATOMS: atom_id res chain seq x y z
N MET A 1 -0.64 8.61 -5.27
CA MET A 1 0.69 8.64 -4.65
C MET A 1 0.58 9.57 -3.44
N GLU A 2 0.44 9.02 -2.24
CA GLU A 2 0.11 9.82 -1.05
C GLU A 2 1.36 10.50 -0.48
N MET A 3 1.22 11.79 -0.16
CA MET A 3 2.31 12.72 0.15
C MET A 3 2.20 13.20 1.59
N THR A 4 3.33 13.37 2.26
CA THR A 4 3.36 13.85 3.64
C THR A 4 4.43 14.94 3.79
N LYS A 5 4.03 16.14 4.21
CA LYS A 5 4.91 17.29 4.49
C LYS A 5 5.07 17.48 6.00
N LYS A 6 6.30 17.71 6.45
CA LYS A 6 6.65 17.94 7.87
C LYS A 6 6.74 19.45 8.15
N ARG A 7 5.60 20.15 8.17
CA ARG A 7 5.33 21.40 8.90
C ARG A 7 3.89 21.89 8.65
N ASP A 8 3.23 22.22 9.75
CA ASP A 8 1.88 22.80 9.91
C ASP A 8 0.69 21.92 9.46
N LEU A 9 0.30 20.99 10.36
CA LEU A 9 -1.02 20.34 10.33
C LEU A 9 -2.09 21.40 10.63
N GLU A 10 -2.72 22.03 9.63
CA GLU A 10 -4.13 22.44 9.75
C GLU A 10 -4.81 23.01 8.50
N SER A 11 -4.11 23.37 7.42
CA SER A 11 -4.79 23.90 6.24
C SER A 11 -4.20 23.35 4.95
N ASP A 12 -5.09 22.91 4.06
CA ASP A 12 -4.82 22.53 2.67
C ASP A 12 -4.27 21.13 2.41
N ILE A 13 -5.11 20.12 2.69
CA ILE A 13 -5.20 18.94 1.81
C ILE A 13 -6.38 19.19 0.86
N THR A 14 -6.29 20.25 0.06
CA THR A 14 -7.12 20.44 -1.13
C THR A 14 -6.29 20.08 -2.35
N SER A 15 -6.94 19.51 -3.34
CA SER A 15 -6.43 19.04 -4.63
C SER A 15 -5.83 20.16 -5.51
N LYS A 16 -4.84 20.88 -4.98
CA LYS A 16 -4.03 21.83 -5.75
C LYS A 16 -2.73 21.12 -6.13
N GLU A 17 -2.42 21.15 -7.41
CA GLU A 17 -1.12 20.70 -7.91
C GLU A 17 -0.01 21.45 -7.16
N ILE A 18 0.96 20.70 -6.64
CA ILE A 18 2.13 21.29 -5.98
C ILE A 18 2.99 21.89 -7.09
N PRO A 19 3.34 23.18 -7.03
CA PRO A 19 4.23 23.78 -8.02
C PRO A 19 5.55 23.01 -8.11
N GLU A 20 6.08 22.86 -9.32
CA GLU A 20 7.30 22.07 -9.54
C GLU A 20 8.47 22.61 -8.71
N GLU A 21 8.62 23.92 -8.50
CA GLU A 21 9.68 24.47 -7.64
C GLU A 21 9.66 23.94 -6.20
N ASP A 22 8.51 23.45 -5.74
CA ASP A 22 8.27 23.01 -4.38
C ASP A 22 8.49 21.51 -4.17
N TRP A 23 8.61 20.71 -5.23
CA TRP A 23 8.82 19.25 -5.14
C TRP A 23 9.99 18.85 -4.25
N LYS A 24 11.10 19.61 -4.28
CA LYS A 24 12.30 19.37 -3.46
C LYS A 24 12.03 19.55 -1.96
N LYS A 25 10.90 20.14 -1.57
CA LYS A 25 10.51 20.32 -0.15
C LYS A 25 9.73 19.12 0.40
N TYR A 26 9.30 18.19 -0.44
CA TYR A 26 8.47 17.04 -0.04
C TYR A 26 9.27 15.74 0.03
N TYR A 27 8.70 14.75 0.71
CA TYR A 27 9.19 13.38 0.75
C TYR A 27 8.31 12.50 -0.14
N TYR A 28 8.94 11.57 -0.85
CA TYR A 28 8.27 10.68 -1.79
C TYR A 28 8.58 9.22 -1.45
N PHE A 29 7.69 8.58 -0.70
CA PHE A 29 7.82 7.17 -0.34
C PHE A 29 7.03 6.29 -1.30
N SER A 30 7.62 5.18 -1.70
CA SER A 30 6.97 4.14 -2.48
C SER A 30 7.22 2.79 -1.83
N ARG A 31 6.17 1.95 -1.73
CA ARG A 31 6.25 0.59 -1.19
C ARG A 31 6.90 0.52 0.21
N PHE A 32 6.76 1.56 1.02
CA PHE A 32 7.39 1.64 2.34
C PHE A 32 6.92 0.54 3.32
N LYS A 33 5.74 -0.08 3.08
CA LYS A 33 5.28 -1.27 3.81
C LYS A 33 6.27 -2.44 3.72
N MET A 34 7.01 -2.56 2.60
CA MET A 34 8.01 -3.61 2.41
C MET A 34 9.14 -3.57 3.44
N LEU A 35 9.40 -2.41 4.05
CA LEU A 35 10.35 -2.29 5.17
C LEU A 35 10.01 -3.28 6.30
N LEU A 36 8.72 -3.45 6.62
CA LEU A 36 8.27 -4.34 7.70
C LEU A 36 8.31 -5.82 7.32
N TYR A 37 8.39 -6.10 6.01
CA TYR A 37 8.57 -7.44 5.48
C TYR A 37 10.06 -7.83 5.49
N GLU A 38 10.93 -6.92 5.03
CA GLU A 38 12.37 -7.17 4.82
C GLU A 38 13.20 -7.04 6.11
N ASN A 39 12.78 -6.19 7.05
CA ASN A 39 13.52 -5.95 8.29
C ASN A 39 12.85 -6.64 9.49
N GLU A 40 13.36 -7.83 9.83
CA GLU A 40 12.88 -8.59 10.98
C GLU A 40 13.12 -7.88 12.33
N ALA A 41 14.09 -6.98 12.41
CA ALA A 41 14.47 -6.24 13.61
C ALA A 41 13.92 -4.80 13.64
N VAL A 42 12.84 -4.54 12.89
CA VAL A 42 12.20 -3.22 12.85
C VAL A 42 11.83 -2.75 14.25
N ASN A 43 12.14 -1.48 14.52
CA ASN A 43 11.93 -0.84 15.81
C ASN A 43 11.57 0.64 15.62
N TYR A 44 11.27 1.33 16.71
CA TYR A 44 10.76 2.71 16.65
C TYR A 44 11.79 3.73 16.14
N GLU A 45 13.08 3.38 16.17
CA GLU A 45 14.16 4.21 15.65
C GLU A 45 14.49 3.93 14.18
N THR A 46 13.86 2.91 13.57
CA THR A 46 14.11 2.53 12.19
C THR A 46 13.84 3.70 11.24
N GLU A 47 14.82 3.99 10.40
CA GLU A 47 14.76 5.02 9.38
C GLU A 47 14.42 4.43 8.02
N ILE A 48 13.82 5.25 7.16
CA ILE A 48 13.50 4.91 5.79
C ILE A 48 13.88 6.07 4.86
N LYS A 49 14.37 5.72 3.68
CA LYS A 49 14.71 6.67 2.62
C LYS A 49 13.56 6.81 1.64
N ASP A 50 13.30 8.03 1.23
CA ASP A 50 12.40 8.33 0.13
C ASP A 50 13.09 8.06 -1.23
N ILE A 51 12.37 8.14 -2.36
CA ILE A 51 12.94 7.86 -3.68
C ILE A 51 14.04 8.86 -4.10
N THR A 52 14.16 10.00 -3.40
CA THR A 52 15.21 11.01 -3.62
C THR A 52 16.40 10.84 -2.67
N GLY A 53 16.33 9.87 -1.75
CA GLY A 53 17.36 9.57 -0.76
C GLY A 53 17.22 10.31 0.57
N LYS A 54 16.20 11.16 0.74
CA LYS A 54 15.94 11.85 2.02
C LYS A 54 15.50 10.86 3.08
N VAL A 55 15.95 11.07 4.31
CA VAL A 55 15.73 10.16 5.43
C VAL A 55 14.60 10.68 6.32
N MET A 56 13.71 9.78 6.75
CA MET A 56 12.69 10.03 7.77
C MET A 56 12.61 8.81 8.70
N LYS A 57 12.10 9.00 9.92
CA LYS A 57 11.71 7.86 10.76
C LYS A 57 10.57 7.12 10.09
N ALA A 58 10.70 5.80 9.93
CA ALA A 58 9.64 4.99 9.35
C ALA A 58 8.34 5.15 10.13
N MET A 59 8.42 5.22 11.46
CA MET A 59 7.25 5.40 12.32
C MET A 59 6.44 6.66 11.97
N GLU A 60 7.09 7.77 11.58
CA GLU A 60 6.40 8.98 11.14
C GLU A 60 5.62 8.73 9.85
N VAL A 61 6.23 8.07 8.86
CA VAL A 61 5.59 7.75 7.58
C VAL A 61 4.32 6.92 7.79
N PHE A 62 4.42 5.81 8.53
CA PHE A 62 3.27 4.95 8.79
C PHE A 62 2.17 5.66 9.59
N SER A 63 2.54 6.42 10.63
CA SER A 63 1.57 7.13 11.47
C SER A 63 0.81 8.19 10.69
N ILE A 64 1.48 8.93 9.80
CA ILE A 64 0.81 9.96 9.02
C ILE A 64 -0.12 9.36 7.97
N CYS A 65 0.26 8.25 7.32
CA CYS A 65 -0.65 7.51 6.44
C CYS A 65 -1.90 7.03 7.20
N ILE A 66 -1.74 6.41 8.37
CA ILE A 66 -2.89 5.95 9.17
C ILE A 66 -3.76 7.14 9.61
N GLN A 67 -3.15 8.25 10.04
CA GLN A 67 -3.87 9.44 10.44
C GLN A 67 -4.67 10.03 9.27
N HIS A 68 -4.11 10.03 8.07
CA HIS A 68 -4.77 10.52 6.86
C HIS A 68 -5.98 9.64 6.50
N LEU A 69 -5.80 8.32 6.45
CA LEU A 69 -6.88 7.37 6.21
C LEU A 69 -8.00 7.49 7.25
N LYS A 70 -7.64 7.65 8.54
CA LYS A 70 -8.58 7.89 9.64
C LYS A 70 -9.41 9.16 9.41
N LYS A 71 -8.76 10.26 9.03
CA LYS A 71 -9.43 11.55 8.74
C LYS A 71 -10.38 11.44 7.55
N ILE A 72 -9.97 10.77 6.46
CA ILE A 72 -10.82 10.53 5.31
C ILE A 72 -12.05 9.72 5.73
N LEU A 73 -11.85 8.61 6.45
CA LEU A 73 -12.94 7.77 6.92
C LEU A 73 -13.96 8.56 7.73
N LEU A 74 -13.50 9.31 8.75
CA LEU A 74 -14.39 10.12 9.60
C LEU A 74 -15.10 11.21 8.81
N SER A 75 -14.41 11.86 7.85
CA SER A 75 -15.03 12.86 6.98
C SER A 75 -16.15 12.25 6.14
N GLU A 76 -15.90 11.08 5.53
CA GLU A 76 -16.90 10.38 4.71
C GLU A 76 -18.06 9.83 5.54
N MET A 77 -17.82 9.35 6.76
CA MET A 77 -18.88 8.95 7.68
C MET A 77 -19.77 10.14 8.04
N ASN A 78 -19.18 11.27 8.43
CA ASN A 78 -19.94 12.46 8.80
C ASN A 78 -20.71 13.11 7.64
N LYS A 79 -20.37 12.80 6.38
CA LYS A 79 -21.20 13.17 5.21
C LYS A 79 -22.44 12.28 5.04
N ARG A 80 -22.40 11.04 5.55
CA ARG A 80 -23.44 10.02 5.32
C ARG A 80 -24.39 9.85 6.50
N PHE A 81 -23.91 10.04 7.72
CA PHE A 81 -24.72 9.92 8.93
C PHE A 81 -25.35 11.27 9.31
N ALA A 82 -26.57 11.22 9.84
CA ALA A 82 -27.29 12.42 10.28
C ALA A 82 -26.73 12.99 11.60
N ASN A 83 -26.18 12.11 12.45
CA ASN A 83 -25.51 12.48 13.69
C ASN A 83 -24.00 12.51 13.47
N GLU A 84 -23.33 13.42 14.17
CA GLU A 84 -21.88 13.49 14.18
C GLU A 84 -21.29 12.20 14.76
N VAL A 85 -20.37 11.58 14.01
CA VAL A 85 -19.58 10.42 14.43
C VAL A 85 -18.21 10.92 14.85
N SER A 86 -17.88 10.72 16.13
CA SER A 86 -16.58 11.06 16.70
C SER A 86 -15.61 9.88 16.65
N GLU A 87 -14.32 10.13 16.92
CA GLU A 87 -13.32 9.07 17.00
C GLU A 87 -13.62 8.01 18.06
N LYS A 88 -14.38 8.37 19.11
CA LYS A 88 -14.72 7.45 20.22
C LYS A 88 -15.81 6.45 19.84
N ASP A 89 -16.55 6.74 18.78
CA ASP A 89 -17.65 5.91 18.30
C ASP A 89 -17.16 4.81 17.35
N VAL A 90 -15.87 4.84 16.96
CA VAL A 90 -15.29 3.94 15.97
C VAL A 90 -14.30 2.98 16.62
N HIS A 91 -14.54 1.69 16.43
CA HIS A 91 -13.54 0.65 16.68
C HIS A 91 -12.80 0.34 15.38
N TYR A 92 -11.50 0.60 15.35
CA TYR A 92 -10.67 0.42 14.17
C TYR A 92 -10.12 -1.00 14.10
N VAL A 93 -10.28 -1.65 12.95
CA VAL A 93 -9.64 -2.92 12.62
C VAL A 93 -8.60 -2.67 11.53
N LEU A 94 -7.32 -2.80 11.87
CA LEU A 94 -6.22 -2.64 10.93
C LEU A 94 -5.69 -4.01 10.53
N THR A 95 -5.76 -4.33 9.24
CA THR A 95 -5.25 -5.60 8.72
C THR A 95 -3.73 -5.56 8.57
N VAL A 96 -3.08 -6.68 8.89
CA VAL A 96 -1.64 -6.87 8.74
C VAL A 96 -1.35 -8.24 8.09
N PRO A 97 -0.25 -8.40 7.33
CA PRO A 97 0.10 -9.68 6.74
C PRO A 97 0.26 -10.80 7.78
N GLY A 98 -0.17 -12.01 7.42
CA GLY A 98 -0.04 -13.20 8.28
C GLY A 98 1.42 -13.59 8.56
N ILE A 99 2.29 -13.42 7.55
CA ILE A 99 3.70 -13.79 7.61
C ILE A 99 4.56 -12.88 8.51
N TRP A 100 4.04 -11.71 8.90
CA TRP A 100 4.79 -10.76 9.70
C TRP A 100 5.14 -11.28 11.10
N LYS A 101 6.33 -10.93 11.59
CA LYS A 101 6.74 -11.22 12.97
C LYS A 101 6.16 -10.20 13.96
N ASP A 102 6.26 -10.52 15.25
CA ASP A 102 5.73 -9.68 16.32
C ASP A 102 6.30 -8.26 16.34
N ALA A 103 7.55 -8.07 15.92
CA ALA A 103 8.18 -6.76 15.81
C ALA A 103 7.40 -5.84 14.86
N ALA A 104 7.05 -6.33 13.66
CA ALA A 104 6.28 -5.59 12.66
C ALA A 104 4.84 -5.32 13.13
N ARG A 105 4.18 -6.31 13.76
CA ARG A 105 2.83 -6.13 14.34
C ARG A 105 2.83 -5.07 15.44
N ARG A 106 3.81 -5.10 16.34
CA ARG A 106 3.98 -4.10 17.41
C ARG A 106 4.27 -2.72 16.83
N PHE A 107 5.09 -2.65 15.78
CA PHE A 107 5.37 -1.42 15.06
C PHE A 107 4.09 -0.80 14.49
N MET A 108 3.26 -1.56 13.78
CA MET A 108 1.98 -1.06 13.25
C MET A 108 1.02 -0.60 14.34
N ARG A 109 0.93 -1.34 15.44
CA ARG A 109 0.11 -0.92 16.60
C ARG A 109 0.57 0.43 17.13
N LYS A 110 1.88 0.63 17.27
CA LYS A 110 2.45 1.90 17.73
C LYS A 110 2.18 3.03 16.74
N ALA A 111 2.29 2.77 15.43
CA ALA A 111 1.97 3.75 14.39
C ALA A 111 0.50 4.18 14.45
N ALA A 112 -0.42 3.24 14.63
CA ALA A 112 -1.84 3.54 14.79
C ALA A 112 -2.12 4.37 16.06
N THR A 113 -1.46 4.06 17.17
CA THR A 113 -1.57 4.87 18.40
C THR A 113 -1.00 6.28 18.20
N GLN A 114 0.12 6.44 17.48
CA GLN A 114 0.66 7.77 17.14
C GLN A 114 -0.23 8.55 16.18
N ALA A 115 -1.03 7.87 15.36
CA ALA A 115 -2.09 8.47 14.54
C ALA A 115 -3.33 8.91 15.35
N GLY A 116 -3.30 8.75 16.68
CA GLY A 116 -4.38 9.13 17.59
C GLY A 116 -5.49 8.09 17.74
N ILE A 117 -5.29 6.84 17.27
CA ILE A 117 -6.25 5.76 17.53
C ILE A 117 -6.01 5.21 18.94
N ALA A 118 -7.05 5.23 19.77
CA ALA A 118 -6.96 4.72 21.14
C ALA A 118 -6.70 3.20 21.14
N ILE A 119 -5.85 2.72 22.07
CA ILE A 119 -5.44 1.31 22.13
C ILE A 119 -6.65 0.37 22.33
N ASN A 120 -7.63 0.78 23.14
CA ASN A 120 -8.86 0.04 23.38
C ASN A 120 -9.84 0.09 22.19
N GLY A 121 -9.70 1.05 21.28
CA GLY A 121 -10.46 1.15 20.03
C GLY A 121 -9.71 0.60 18.82
N LEU A 122 -8.70 -0.26 19.02
CA LEU A 122 -7.86 -0.81 17.95
C LEU A 122 -7.68 -2.32 18.05
N THR A 123 -8.03 -3.03 16.98
CA THR A 123 -7.69 -4.43 16.76
C THR A 123 -6.79 -4.58 15.54
N LEU A 124 -5.74 -5.40 15.67
CA LEU A 124 -5.01 -5.87 14.48
C LEU A 124 -5.63 -7.20 14.06
N ALA A 125 -6.01 -7.30 12.79
CA ALA A 125 -6.49 -8.55 12.19
C ALA A 125 -5.46 -9.06 11.19
N LEU A 126 -5.29 -10.37 11.08
CA LEU A 126 -4.49 -10.94 10.00
C LEU A 126 -5.28 -10.80 8.69
N GLU A 127 -4.63 -10.31 7.64
CA GLU A 127 -5.18 -10.22 6.28
C GLU A 127 -5.88 -11.52 5.84
N PRO A 128 -5.29 -12.72 5.99
CA PRO A 128 -5.98 -13.93 5.56
C PRO A 128 -7.18 -14.30 6.43
N HIS A 129 -7.18 -13.97 7.72
CA HIS A 129 -8.38 -14.15 8.57
C HIS A 129 -9.51 -13.20 8.16
N ALA A 130 -9.18 -11.94 7.87
CA ALA A 130 -10.15 -10.96 7.39
C ALA A 130 -10.76 -11.39 6.05
N ALA A 131 -9.94 -11.88 5.12
CA ALA A 131 -10.39 -12.41 3.83
C ALA A 131 -11.28 -13.65 4.02
N SER A 132 -10.86 -14.60 4.86
CA SER A 132 -11.66 -15.80 5.14
C SER A 132 -13.00 -15.44 5.77
N PHE A 133 -13.03 -14.55 6.76
CA PHE A 133 -14.25 -14.08 7.39
C PHE A 133 -15.20 -13.42 6.38
N TYR A 134 -14.68 -12.56 5.50
CA TYR A 134 -15.49 -11.95 4.44
C TYR A 134 -16.09 -13.01 3.51
N CYS A 135 -15.28 -13.98 3.05
CA CYS A 135 -15.75 -15.01 2.13
C CYS A 135 -16.80 -15.93 2.75
N GLN A 136 -16.67 -16.28 4.04
CA GLN A 136 -17.66 -17.07 4.75
C GLN A 136 -19.02 -16.37 4.79
N ASN A 137 -19.02 -15.06 5.07
CA ASN A 137 -20.27 -14.29 5.16
C ASN A 137 -20.86 -13.88 3.80
N SER A 138 -20.05 -13.91 2.74
CA SER A 138 -20.48 -13.46 1.40
C SER A 138 -20.86 -14.61 0.47
N TYR A 139 -20.38 -15.83 0.74
CA TYR A 139 -20.55 -16.99 -0.14
C TYR A 139 -20.99 -18.22 0.64
N GLY A 140 -22.30 -18.52 0.66
CA GLY A 140 -22.85 -19.64 1.43
C GLY A 140 -22.26 -21.01 1.08
N ALA A 141 -21.87 -21.24 -0.18
CA ALA A 141 -21.17 -22.47 -0.55
C ALA A 141 -19.80 -22.61 0.15
N PHE A 142 -19.09 -21.50 0.34
CA PHE A 142 -17.83 -21.50 1.08
C PHE A 142 -18.07 -21.63 2.58
N GLN A 143 -19.13 -21.00 3.11
CA GLN A 143 -19.54 -21.16 4.51
C GLN A 143 -19.70 -22.64 4.87
N ASN A 144 -20.42 -23.41 4.05
CA ASN A 144 -20.61 -24.86 4.28
C ASN A 144 -19.27 -25.61 4.34
N VAL A 145 -18.34 -25.31 3.42
CA VAL A 145 -16.99 -25.92 3.43
C VAL A 145 -16.27 -25.64 4.74
N VAL A 146 -16.39 -24.42 5.27
CA VAL A 146 -15.74 -24.03 6.52
C VAL A 146 -16.42 -24.69 7.74
N GLU A 147 -17.75 -24.66 7.81
CA GLU A 147 -18.54 -25.25 8.91
C GLU A 147 -18.38 -26.78 9.00
N ASP A 148 -18.19 -27.45 7.86
CA ASP A 148 -17.89 -28.89 7.78
C ASP A 148 -16.44 -29.23 8.21
N GLY A 149 -15.66 -28.24 8.68
CA GLY A 149 -14.27 -28.42 9.09
C GLY A 149 -13.29 -28.56 7.93
N GLY A 150 -13.68 -28.11 6.74
CA GLY A 150 -12.85 -28.13 5.54
C GLY A 150 -11.58 -27.30 5.68
N LYS A 151 -10.51 -27.76 5.03
CA LYS A 151 -9.26 -27.01 4.89
C LYS A 151 -9.28 -26.27 3.56
N TYR A 152 -8.91 -24.99 3.59
CA TYR A 152 -8.90 -24.14 2.40
C TYR A 152 -7.64 -23.28 2.37
N ILE A 153 -7.34 -22.77 1.19
CA ILE A 153 -6.20 -21.88 0.96
C ILE A 153 -6.71 -20.46 0.83
N VAL A 154 -6.07 -19.53 1.52
CA VAL A 154 -6.16 -18.10 1.23
C VAL A 154 -4.86 -17.71 0.53
N ALA A 155 -4.97 -17.24 -0.71
CA ALA A 155 -3.84 -16.78 -1.51
C ALA A 155 -4.02 -15.27 -1.78
N ASP A 156 -3.18 -14.45 -1.15
CA ASP A 156 -3.09 -13.02 -1.39
C ASP A 156 -1.94 -12.75 -2.38
N LEU A 157 -2.30 -12.33 -3.58
CA LEU A 157 -1.38 -12.08 -4.69
C LEU A 157 -1.27 -10.56 -4.91
N GLY A 158 -0.70 -9.87 -3.94
CA GLY A 158 -0.57 -8.42 -3.94
C GLY A 158 0.45 -7.87 -4.94
N GLY A 159 0.59 -6.54 -4.97
CA GLY A 159 1.55 -5.87 -5.86
C GLY A 159 3.02 -6.07 -5.45
N GLY A 160 3.28 -6.18 -4.14
CA GLY A 160 4.63 -6.34 -3.59
C GLY A 160 4.95 -7.73 -3.05
N THR A 161 3.95 -8.45 -2.57
CA THR A 161 4.10 -9.77 -1.93
C THR A 161 3.11 -10.77 -2.50
N VAL A 162 3.48 -12.04 -2.37
CA VAL A 162 2.57 -13.18 -2.45
C VAL A 162 2.55 -13.83 -1.08
N ASP A 163 1.38 -13.97 -0.47
CA ASP A 163 1.19 -14.57 0.84
C ASP A 163 0.12 -15.68 0.76
N ILE A 164 0.49 -16.90 1.14
CA ILE A 164 -0.34 -18.10 1.04
C ILE A 164 -0.45 -18.74 2.42
N THR A 165 -1.67 -18.96 2.88
CA THR A 165 -1.97 -19.68 4.12
C THR A 165 -3.01 -20.77 3.90
N VAL A 166 -2.89 -21.85 4.66
CA VAL A 166 -3.89 -22.93 4.71
C VAL A 166 -4.62 -22.80 6.03
N GLN A 167 -5.93 -22.65 5.97
CA GLN A 167 -6.77 -22.43 7.14
C GLN A 167 -7.83 -23.50 7.28
N ARG A 168 -8.29 -23.70 8.52
CA ARG A 168 -9.55 -24.37 8.83
C ARG A 168 -10.21 -23.70 10.03
N GLN A 169 -11.52 -23.89 10.16
CA GLN A 169 -12.23 -23.50 11.37
C GLN A 169 -12.14 -24.60 12.44
N LYS A 170 -11.85 -24.20 13.67
CA LYS A 170 -11.90 -25.04 14.87
C LYS A 170 -13.34 -25.20 15.35
N LEU A 171 -13.57 -26.19 16.21
CA LEU A 171 -14.87 -26.44 16.83
C LEU A 171 -15.41 -25.26 17.65
N ASP A 172 -14.53 -24.39 18.16
CA ASP A 172 -14.90 -23.17 18.89
C ASP A 172 -15.21 -21.98 17.96
N GLY A 173 -15.23 -22.19 16.65
CA GLY A 173 -15.47 -21.18 15.63
C GLY A 173 -14.25 -20.35 15.25
N THR A 174 -13.11 -20.50 15.94
CA THR A 174 -11.89 -19.75 15.63
C THR A 174 -11.17 -20.31 14.40
N LEU A 175 -10.48 -19.45 13.66
CA LEU A 175 -9.65 -19.87 12.54
C LEU A 175 -8.27 -20.30 13.02
N GLU A 176 -7.76 -21.38 12.44
CA GLU A 176 -6.39 -21.82 12.66
C GLU A 176 -5.62 -21.97 11.34
N GLU A 177 -4.34 -21.62 11.40
CA GLU A 177 -3.38 -21.90 10.32
C GLU A 177 -2.91 -23.34 10.47
N VAL A 178 -3.16 -24.15 9.44
CA VAL A 178 -2.85 -25.60 9.42
C VAL A 178 -1.35 -25.84 9.23
N VAL A 179 -0.69 -24.94 8.51
CA VAL A 179 0.75 -24.95 8.24
C VAL A 179 1.30 -23.54 8.38
N PRO A 180 2.62 -23.36 8.60
CA PRO A 180 3.23 -22.04 8.60
C PRO A 180 2.92 -21.30 7.29
N VAL A 181 2.60 -20.01 7.42
CA VAL A 181 2.36 -19.12 6.26
C VAL A 181 3.59 -19.12 5.35
N THR A 182 3.35 -19.25 4.05
CA THR A 182 4.39 -19.21 3.02
C THR A 182 4.17 -18.01 2.13
N GLY A 183 5.24 -17.46 1.55
CA GLY A 183 5.14 -16.28 0.72
C GLY A 183 6.49 -15.71 0.36
N GLY A 184 6.48 -14.60 -0.36
CA GLY A 184 7.68 -13.95 -0.84
C GLY A 184 7.43 -12.61 -1.53
N PRO A 185 8.49 -11.87 -1.89
CA PRO A 185 8.40 -10.56 -2.57
C PRO A 185 8.06 -10.66 -4.08
N GLU A 186 7.48 -11.78 -4.53
CA GLU A 186 7.15 -12.06 -5.94
C GLU A 186 5.76 -11.57 -6.37
N GLY A 187 5.24 -10.50 -5.77
CA GLY A 187 3.96 -9.89 -6.17
C GLY A 187 3.96 -9.31 -7.60
N GLY A 188 2.91 -8.58 -7.97
CA GLY A 188 2.73 -7.99 -9.31
C GLY A 188 3.91 -7.16 -9.84
N THR A 189 4.74 -6.57 -8.97
CA THR A 189 5.99 -5.89 -9.37
C THR A 189 6.96 -6.82 -10.11
N SER A 190 6.92 -8.13 -9.85
CA SER A 190 7.71 -9.13 -10.57
C SER A 190 7.25 -9.25 -12.04
N VAL A 191 5.94 -9.16 -12.28
CA VAL A 191 5.33 -9.13 -13.61
C VAL A 191 5.73 -7.84 -14.34
N ASP A 192 5.64 -6.68 -13.67
CA ASP A 192 6.07 -5.40 -14.24
C ASP A 192 7.55 -5.43 -14.68
N ARG A 193 8.41 -6.05 -13.87
CA ARG A 193 9.83 -6.24 -14.19
C ARG A 193 10.03 -7.17 -15.39
N ALA A 194 9.29 -8.28 -15.47
CA ALA A 194 9.34 -9.18 -16.61
C ALA A 194 8.87 -8.49 -17.90
N PHE A 195 7.79 -7.71 -17.81
CA PHE A 195 7.31 -6.89 -18.93
C PHE A 195 8.35 -5.84 -19.34
N HIS A 196 9.02 -5.21 -18.39
CA HIS A 196 10.12 -4.30 -18.68
C HIS A 196 11.26 -4.99 -19.44
N THR A 197 11.69 -6.16 -18.99
CA THR A 197 12.73 -6.95 -19.68
C THR A 197 12.30 -7.36 -21.09
N PHE A 198 11.02 -7.68 -21.28
CA PHE A 198 10.46 -7.92 -22.61
C PHE A 198 10.57 -6.67 -23.50
N LEU A 199 10.19 -5.49 -23.01
CA LEU A 199 10.34 -4.24 -23.76
C LEU A 199 11.81 -3.95 -24.13
N GLU A 200 12.74 -4.19 -23.20
CA GLU A 200 14.19 -4.07 -23.48
C GLU A 200 14.65 -5.04 -24.57
N SER A 201 14.06 -6.24 -24.65
CA SER A 201 14.39 -7.23 -25.69
C SER A 201 13.87 -6.85 -27.09
N VAL A 202 12.74 -6.14 -27.16
CA VAL A 202 12.12 -5.72 -28.42
C VAL A 202 12.76 -4.44 -28.97
N PHE A 203 12.93 -3.43 -28.11
CA PHE A 203 13.38 -2.10 -28.52
C PHE A 203 14.86 -1.84 -28.25
N GLY A 204 15.51 -2.70 -27.46
CA GLY A 204 16.86 -2.47 -26.98
C GLY A 204 16.88 -1.63 -25.70
N LYS A 205 17.73 -2.04 -24.76
CA LYS A 205 17.87 -1.42 -23.44
C LYS A 205 18.08 0.10 -23.48
N HIS A 206 18.92 0.58 -24.40
CA HIS A 206 19.24 2.00 -24.55
C HIS A 206 18.01 2.87 -24.90
N ILE A 207 17.06 2.36 -25.72
CA ILE A 207 15.84 3.09 -26.07
C ILE A 207 14.93 3.21 -24.86
N ILE A 208 14.76 2.11 -24.11
CA ILE A 208 13.93 2.10 -22.91
C ILE A 208 14.53 2.99 -21.81
N GLU A 209 15.85 2.98 -21.63
CA GLU A 209 16.54 3.89 -20.72
C GLU A 209 16.40 5.36 -21.15
N ALA A 210 16.56 5.66 -22.44
CA ALA A 210 16.36 7.00 -22.98
C ALA A 210 14.92 7.48 -22.74
N PHE A 211 13.92 6.63 -22.99
CA PHE A 211 12.50 6.92 -22.73
C PHE A 211 12.23 7.24 -21.26
N LYS A 212 12.75 6.43 -20.33
CA LYS A 212 12.64 6.69 -18.89
C LYS A 212 13.28 8.01 -18.49
N ASN A 213 14.44 8.31 -19.04
CA ASN A 213 15.18 9.52 -18.73
C ASN A 213 14.53 10.77 -19.35
N SER A 214 13.94 10.68 -20.54
CA SER A 214 13.16 11.79 -21.11
C SER A 214 11.94 12.11 -20.26
N CYS A 215 11.26 11.10 -19.71
CA CYS A 215 10.15 11.30 -18.77
C CYS A 215 10.59 11.82 -17.39
N ARG A 216 11.88 11.66 -17.02
CA ARG A 216 12.44 12.30 -15.82
C ARG A 216 12.85 13.75 -16.06
N LYS A 217 13.45 14.05 -17.22
CA LYS A 217 13.88 15.40 -17.60
C LYS A 217 12.71 16.35 -17.84
N THR A 218 11.57 15.86 -18.34
CA THR A 218 10.34 16.67 -18.38
C THR A 218 9.89 17.15 -17.00
N ASN A 219 10.30 16.48 -15.92
CA ASN A 219 10.03 16.92 -14.54
C ASN A 219 11.14 17.84 -13.98
N GLU A 220 12.35 17.85 -14.57
CA GLU A 220 13.47 18.71 -14.13
C GLU A 220 13.52 20.06 -14.88
N ASP A 221 13.02 20.11 -16.12
CA ASP A 221 13.14 21.27 -17.02
C ASP A 221 11.81 22.04 -17.25
N GLY A 222 10.71 21.70 -16.57
CA GLY A 222 9.46 22.49 -16.59
C GLY A 222 8.82 22.72 -17.97
N LEU A 223 9.06 21.81 -18.93
CA LEU A 223 8.44 21.90 -20.26
C LEU A 223 7.13 21.11 -20.30
N THR A 224 6.06 21.88 -20.07
CA THR A 224 4.65 21.65 -20.40
C THR A 224 4.28 20.31 -21.06
N MET A 225 3.43 19.54 -20.36
CA MET A 225 2.57 18.50 -20.93
C MET A 225 1.52 19.13 -21.88
N GLY A 226 1.98 19.63 -23.02
CA GLY A 226 1.15 20.24 -24.06
C GLY A 226 1.53 19.83 -25.49
N GLN A 227 2.48 18.91 -25.69
CA GLN A 227 2.93 18.52 -27.04
C GLN A 227 3.03 17.00 -27.28
N ALA A 228 2.46 16.16 -26.42
CA ALA A 228 2.31 14.73 -26.68
C ALA A 228 1.23 14.37 -27.73
N GLU A 229 0.67 15.36 -28.44
CA GLU A 229 -0.16 15.14 -29.65
C GLU A 229 0.65 15.15 -30.97
N GLY A 230 1.95 15.50 -30.93
CA GLY A 230 2.77 15.64 -32.13
C GLY A 230 3.38 14.36 -32.71
N CYS A 231 3.37 13.24 -31.98
CA CYS A 231 3.99 11.98 -32.44
C CYS A 231 3.04 11.03 -33.19
N ARG A 232 1.81 11.45 -33.49
CA ARG A 232 0.81 10.59 -34.17
C ARG A 232 0.79 10.74 -35.70
N ASN A 233 1.57 11.63 -36.32
CA ASN A 233 1.41 11.98 -37.74
C ASN A 233 2.72 12.21 -38.54
N LYS A 234 3.78 11.40 -38.37
CA LYS A 234 4.97 11.46 -39.24
C LYS A 234 5.62 10.10 -39.59
N GLN A 235 4.83 9.08 -39.90
CA GLN A 235 5.37 7.82 -40.46
C GLN A 235 4.64 7.29 -41.72
N THR A 236 3.74 8.08 -42.30
CA THR A 236 3.09 7.76 -43.58
C THR A 236 3.31 8.90 -44.58
N GLN A 237 4.54 9.02 -45.08
CA GLN A 237 4.90 9.58 -46.40
C GLN A 237 6.42 9.70 -46.52
N SER A 238 7.09 8.61 -46.89
CA SER A 238 8.33 8.63 -47.69
C SER A 238 8.87 7.22 -47.94
N TYR A 239 8.09 6.37 -48.59
CA TYR A 239 8.64 5.37 -49.51
C TYR A 239 7.68 5.28 -50.70
N THR A 240 8.28 5.36 -51.88
CA THR A 240 7.67 5.33 -53.20
C THR A 240 6.98 3.99 -53.46
#